data_AF-A0A947W2S0-F1
#
_entry.id   AF-A0A947W2S0-F1
#
_cell.length_a   1.000
_cell.length_b   1.000
_cell.length_c   1.000
_cell.angle_alpha   90.00
_cell.angle_beta   90.00
_cell.angle_gamma   90.00
#
_symmetry.space_group_name_H-M   'P 1'
#
loop_
_entity.id
_entity.type
_entity.pdbx_description
1 polymer ?
#
loop_
_entity_poly.entity_id
_entity_poly.type
_entity_poly.pdbx_seq_one_letter_code
_entity_poly.pdbx_strand_id
1 'polypeptide(L)'
;MNTNNHKITLDLGDLARSGHVTRWHSVRTYRDQTLAEHHYMVAMIANKLAKDILGESISDNERLKLLEYALWHDMPEIIMGDISSPCKNRIKQICGGKQNPIDQLENEVAPWLVELKKNLNPELVWIVKLGDLIDAILFISQEGIGKHAEIVKQGLEKSFEDKIQEACRFSNQFDWSIAKTILNRLLQNEDHQIEMERYLNPFL
;
A
#
# COMPACT_ATOMS: atom_id res chain seq x y z
N MET A 1 28.26 -9.22 -31.04
CA MET A 1 27.52 -9.70 -29.87
C MET A 1 26.13 -9.10 -29.95
N ASN A 2 25.14 -9.92 -30.33
CA ASN A 2 23.76 -9.49 -30.43
C ASN A 2 23.20 -9.44 -29.00
N THR A 3 23.27 -8.29 -28.34
CA THR A 3 22.56 -8.08 -27.07
C THR A 3 21.08 -7.96 -27.41
N ASN A 4 20.39 -9.09 -27.51
CA ASN A 4 18.94 -9.10 -27.42
C ASN A 4 18.59 -8.48 -26.06
N ASN A 5 18.24 -7.20 -26.08
CA ASN A 5 17.61 -6.50 -24.97
C ASN A 5 16.24 -7.15 -24.76
N HIS A 6 16.21 -8.29 -24.10
CA HIS A 6 14.99 -8.83 -23.54
C HIS A 6 14.59 -7.90 -22.40
N LYS A 7 13.83 -6.85 -22.76
CA LYS A 7 13.23 -5.96 -21.78
C LYS A 7 12.16 -6.77 -21.06
N ILE A 8 12.45 -7.15 -19.81
CA ILE A 8 11.45 -7.79 -18.96
C ILE A 8 10.35 -6.77 -18.76
N THR A 9 9.13 -7.10 -19.18
CA THR A 9 7.95 -6.26 -18.99
C THR A 9 6.85 -7.16 -18.48
N LEU A 10 6.18 -6.76 -17.41
CA LEU A 10 5.05 -7.50 -16.85
C LEU A 10 3.97 -7.68 -17.92
N ASP A 11 3.46 -8.90 -18.04
CA ASP A 11 2.28 -9.21 -18.84
C ASP A 11 1.13 -9.68 -17.93
N LEU A 12 -0.09 -9.69 -18.46
CA LEU A 12 -1.30 -10.12 -17.73
C LEU A 12 -1.16 -11.54 -17.16
N GLY A 13 -0.36 -12.41 -17.78
CA GLY A 13 -0.07 -13.75 -17.26
C GLY A 13 0.64 -13.76 -15.91
N ASP A 14 1.38 -12.70 -15.57
CA ASP A 14 2.08 -12.60 -14.28
C ASP A 14 1.15 -12.18 -13.14
N LEU A 15 -0.02 -11.60 -13.45
CA LEU A 15 -0.97 -11.13 -12.43
C LEU A 15 -1.42 -12.25 -11.49
N ALA A 16 -1.60 -13.47 -12.00
CA ALA A 16 -1.97 -14.63 -11.18
C ALA A 16 -0.94 -14.92 -10.07
N ARG A 17 0.32 -14.53 -10.27
CA ARG A 17 1.40 -14.73 -9.29
C ARG A 17 1.32 -13.77 -8.10
N SER A 18 0.56 -12.67 -8.19
CA SER A 18 0.31 -11.78 -7.05
C SER A 18 -0.31 -12.51 -5.85
N GLY A 19 -1.08 -13.58 -6.10
CA GLY A 19 -1.62 -14.45 -5.05
C GLY A 19 -0.61 -15.44 -4.45
N HIS A 20 0.64 -15.43 -4.90
CA HIS A 20 1.72 -16.30 -4.41
C HIS A 20 2.89 -15.54 -3.83
N VAL A 21 3.11 -14.30 -4.26
CA VAL A 21 4.16 -13.44 -3.69
C VAL A 21 3.70 -12.94 -2.33
N THR A 22 4.43 -13.33 -1.29
CA THR A 22 4.13 -13.01 0.11
C THR A 22 4.94 -11.80 0.58
N ARG A 23 4.33 -10.99 1.44
CA ARG A 23 4.96 -9.86 2.15
C ARG A 23 5.39 -10.28 3.55
N TRP A 24 6.14 -9.40 4.23
CA TRP A 24 6.52 -9.55 5.65
C TRP A 24 7.53 -10.66 5.96
N HIS A 25 8.29 -11.14 4.97
CA HIS A 25 9.28 -12.23 5.13
C HIS A 25 10.36 -11.98 6.22
N SER A 26 10.58 -10.72 6.63
CA SER A 26 11.51 -10.37 7.71
C SER A 26 10.88 -10.30 9.11
N VAL A 27 9.55 -10.41 9.21
CA VAL A 27 8.79 -10.28 10.46
C VAL A 27 7.99 -11.54 10.69
N ARG A 28 7.98 -12.05 11.92
CA ARG A 28 7.17 -13.22 12.25
C ARG A 28 5.69 -12.82 12.32
N THR A 29 4.84 -13.51 11.57
CA THR A 29 3.39 -13.30 11.53
C THR A 29 2.64 -14.64 11.72
N TYR A 30 1.35 -14.60 12.09
CA TYR A 30 0.51 -15.81 12.20
C TYR A 30 0.15 -16.41 10.84
N ARG A 31 -0.04 -15.55 9.84
CA ARG A 31 -0.19 -15.89 8.43
C ARG A 31 0.63 -14.94 7.57
N ASP A 32 0.86 -15.33 6.33
CA ASP A 32 1.44 -14.45 5.33
C ASP A 32 0.35 -13.54 4.73
N GLN A 33 0.75 -12.33 4.32
CA GLN A 33 -0.05 -11.47 3.44
C GLN A 33 0.41 -11.71 2.01
N THR A 34 -0.49 -11.95 1.07
CA THR A 34 -0.11 -11.95 -0.35
C THR A 34 -0.12 -10.54 -0.93
N LEU A 35 0.61 -10.33 -2.03
CA LEU A 35 0.58 -9.07 -2.75
C LEU A 35 -0.83 -8.78 -3.30
N ALA A 36 -1.58 -9.81 -3.71
CA ALA A 36 -2.98 -9.67 -4.13
C ALA A 36 -3.89 -9.15 -3.00
N GLU A 37 -3.76 -9.70 -1.79
CA GLU A 37 -4.50 -9.24 -0.61
C GLU A 37 -4.18 -7.77 -0.30
N HIS A 38 -2.88 -7.44 -0.30
CA HIS A 38 -2.40 -6.08 -0.09
C HIS A 38 -2.98 -5.10 -1.12
N HIS A 39 -2.86 -5.40 -2.42
CA HIS A 39 -3.39 -4.55 -3.49
C HIS A 39 -4.91 -4.30 -3.35
N TYR A 40 -5.68 -5.33 -3.03
CA TYR A 40 -7.11 -5.18 -2.79
C TYR A 40 -7.39 -4.25 -1.61
N MET A 41 -6.72 -4.47 -0.47
CA MET A 41 -6.91 -3.65 0.71
C MET A 41 -6.53 -2.19 0.47
N VAL A 42 -5.36 -1.93 -0.15
CA VAL A 42 -4.93 -0.58 -0.50
C VAL A 42 -5.92 0.10 -1.45
N ALA A 43 -6.43 -0.59 -2.47
CA ALA A 43 -7.43 -0.03 -3.38
C ALA A 43 -8.72 0.36 -2.65
N MET A 44 -9.21 -0.49 -1.75
CA MET A 44 -10.44 -0.22 -0.99
C MET A 44 -10.27 0.90 0.03
N ILE A 45 -9.15 0.91 0.76
CA ILE A 45 -8.82 1.95 1.73
C ILE A 45 -8.60 3.29 1.01
N ALA A 46 -7.78 3.32 -0.05
CA ALA A 46 -7.53 4.52 -0.84
C ALA A 46 -8.82 5.10 -1.42
N ASN A 47 -9.71 4.23 -1.91
CA ASN A 47 -11.02 4.64 -2.39
C ASN A 47 -11.89 5.28 -1.30
N LYS A 48 -11.89 4.73 -0.08
CA LYS A 48 -12.61 5.33 1.05
C LYS A 48 -11.99 6.67 1.48
N LEU A 49 -10.66 6.72 1.57
CA LEU A 49 -9.91 7.95 1.83
C LEU A 49 -10.24 9.04 0.81
N ALA A 50 -10.23 8.71 -0.48
CA ALA A 50 -10.55 9.68 -1.53
C ALA A 50 -11.95 10.26 -1.39
N LYS A 51 -12.95 9.42 -1.11
CA LYS A 51 -14.33 9.89 -0.88
C LYS A 51 -14.43 10.80 0.34
N ASP A 52 -13.76 10.45 1.44
CA ASP A 52 -13.91 11.20 2.69
C ASP A 52 -13.06 12.47 2.73
N ILE A 53 -11.88 12.46 2.09
CA ILE A 53 -10.94 13.59 2.05
C ILE A 53 -11.31 14.58 0.94
N LEU A 54 -11.60 14.09 -0.27
CA LEU A 54 -11.86 14.94 -1.44
C LEU A 54 -13.35 15.24 -1.62
N GLY A 55 -14.24 14.42 -1.08
CA GLY A 55 -15.69 14.60 -1.17
C GLY A 55 -16.17 14.68 -2.62
N GLU A 56 -16.91 15.73 -2.95
CA GLU A 56 -17.39 16.01 -4.30
C GLU A 56 -16.29 16.50 -5.26
N SER A 57 -15.07 16.75 -4.77
CA SER A 57 -13.97 17.27 -5.58
C SER A 57 -13.30 16.20 -6.45
N ILE A 58 -13.56 14.92 -6.21
CA ILE A 58 -13.03 13.81 -7.03
C ILE A 58 -14.06 13.39 -8.09
N SER A 59 -13.65 13.42 -9.36
CA SER A 59 -14.47 12.90 -10.45
C SER A 59 -14.46 11.37 -10.53
N ASP A 60 -15.46 10.77 -11.16
CA ASP A 60 -15.51 9.31 -11.39
C ASP A 60 -14.28 8.80 -12.16
N ASN A 61 -13.79 9.59 -13.12
CA ASN A 61 -12.59 9.28 -13.88
C ASN A 61 -11.33 9.29 -13.02
N GLU A 62 -11.17 10.28 -12.14
CA GLU A 62 -10.07 10.32 -11.16
C GLU A 62 -10.14 9.16 -10.18
N ARG A 63 -11.34 8.81 -9.73
CA ARG A 63 -11.56 7.67 -8.84
C ARG A 63 -11.23 6.34 -9.52
N LEU A 64 -11.54 6.18 -10.80
CA LEU A 64 -11.14 5.00 -11.58
C LEU A 64 -9.62 4.91 -11.70
N LYS A 65 -8.95 6.01 -12.04
CA LYS A 65 -7.48 6.07 -12.13
C LYS A 65 -6.80 5.80 -10.78
N LEU A 66 -7.36 6.30 -9.68
CA LEU A 66 -6.91 6.00 -8.31
C LEU A 66 -6.94 4.49 -8.04
N LEU A 67 -8.08 3.85 -8.33
CA LEU A 67 -8.26 2.42 -8.13
C LEU A 67 -7.28 1.61 -8.99
N GLU A 68 -7.12 1.98 -10.26
CA GLU A 68 -6.14 1.37 -11.16
C GLU A 68 -4.74 1.52 -10.56
N TYR A 69 -4.29 2.72 -10.22
CA TYR A 69 -2.96 2.92 -9.64
C TYR A 69 -2.75 2.13 -8.34
N ALA A 70 -3.73 2.13 -7.43
CA ALA A 70 -3.64 1.38 -6.17
C ALA A 70 -3.49 -0.14 -6.37
N LEU A 71 -4.21 -0.71 -7.33
CA LEU A 71 -4.14 -2.14 -7.66
C LEU A 71 -2.80 -2.55 -8.30
N TRP A 72 -2.08 -1.59 -8.89
CA TRP A 72 -0.85 -1.83 -9.64
C TRP A 72 0.42 -1.31 -8.95
N HIS A 73 0.33 -0.57 -7.85
CA HIS A 73 1.45 0.23 -7.34
C HIS A 73 2.69 -0.57 -6.96
N ASP A 74 2.53 -1.81 -6.49
CA ASP A 74 3.63 -2.74 -6.16
C ASP A 74 3.74 -3.90 -7.17
N MET A 75 3.10 -3.80 -8.35
CA MET A 75 3.15 -4.85 -9.37
C MET A 75 4.57 -5.32 -9.78
N PRO A 76 5.60 -4.45 -9.86
CA PRO A 76 6.97 -4.89 -10.10
C PRO A 76 7.49 -5.95 -9.11
N GLU A 77 6.97 -5.98 -7.88
CA GLU A 77 7.36 -6.94 -6.84
C GLU A 77 6.96 -8.37 -7.18
N ILE A 78 6.07 -8.60 -8.15
CA ILE A 78 5.78 -9.96 -8.65
C ILE A 78 7.04 -10.67 -9.15
N ILE A 79 7.93 -9.92 -9.82
CA ILE A 79 9.15 -10.48 -10.42
C ILE A 79 10.29 -10.45 -9.41
N MET A 80 10.38 -9.38 -8.62
CA MET A 80 11.53 -9.13 -7.74
C MET A 80 11.36 -9.70 -6.33
N GLY A 81 10.14 -10.06 -5.94
CA GLY A 81 9.75 -10.27 -4.55
C GLY A 81 9.48 -8.95 -3.82
N ASP A 82 8.72 -9.02 -2.72
CA ASP A 82 8.55 -7.92 -1.79
C ASP A 82 9.91 -7.62 -1.12
N ILE A 83 10.43 -6.41 -1.31
CA ILE A 83 11.69 -5.97 -0.70
C ILE A 83 11.35 -4.92 0.34
N SER A 84 11.63 -5.22 1.61
CA SER A 84 11.30 -4.30 2.71
C SER A 84 11.89 -2.89 2.51
N SER A 85 11.13 -1.85 2.86
CA SER A 85 11.57 -0.46 2.71
C SER A 85 12.91 -0.15 3.41
N PRO A 86 13.24 -0.68 4.60
CA PRO A 86 14.57 -0.52 5.19
C PRO A 86 15.69 -1.07 4.30
N CYS A 87 15.46 -2.20 3.63
CA CYS A 87 16.40 -2.80 2.70
C CYS A 87 16.57 -1.92 1.44
N LYS A 88 15.47 -1.49 0.81
CA LYS A 88 15.49 -0.56 -0.34
C LYS A 88 16.29 0.72 0.01
N ASN A 89 16.04 1.30 1.18
CA ASN A 89 16.77 2.49 1.67
C ASN A 89 18.26 2.23 1.89
N ARG A 90 18.62 1.07 2.45
CA ARG A 90 20.03 0.71 2.67
C ARG A 90 20.78 0.51 1.35
N ILE A 91 20.16 -0.15 0.37
CA ILE A 91 20.73 -0.34 -0.98
C ILE A 91 20.98 1.03 -1.63
N LYS A 92 20.01 1.94 -1.58
CA LYS A 92 20.18 3.32 -2.06
C LYS A 92 21.41 4.00 -1.44
N GLN A 93 21.61 3.87 -0.13
CA GLN A 93 22.77 4.46 0.55
C GLN A 93 24.10 3.84 0.09
N ILE A 94 24.16 2.51 -0.04
CA ILE A 94 25.35 1.80 -0.51
C ILE A 94 25.71 2.22 -1.94
N CYS A 95 24.70 2.48 -2.78
CA CYS A 95 24.86 2.89 -4.17
C CYS A 95 25.02 4.41 -4.37
N GLY A 96 25.43 5.15 -3.34
CA GLY A 96 25.77 6.57 -3.45
C GLY A 96 24.59 7.54 -3.40
N GLY A 97 23.40 7.09 -3.00
CA GLY A 97 22.28 7.91 -2.53
C GLY A 97 21.46 8.65 -3.59
N LYS A 98 21.98 8.81 -4.82
CA LYS A 98 21.33 9.63 -5.88
C LYS A 98 20.07 8.99 -6.46
N GLN A 99 20.13 7.70 -6.78
CA GLN A 99 18.98 6.90 -7.23
C GLN A 99 19.04 5.53 -6.55
N ASN A 100 17.89 4.96 -6.24
CA ASN A 100 17.80 3.60 -5.75
C ASN A 100 17.79 2.65 -6.96
N PRO A 101 18.76 1.73 -7.09
CA PRO A 101 18.76 0.74 -8.17
C PRO A 101 17.51 -0.13 -8.19
N ILE A 102 16.88 -0.37 -7.03
CA ILE A 102 15.63 -1.12 -6.96
C ILE A 102 14.50 -0.33 -7.65
N ASP A 103 14.31 0.94 -7.30
CA ASP A 103 13.31 1.79 -7.96
C ASP A 103 13.57 1.91 -9.48
N GLN A 104 14.84 1.93 -9.91
CA GLN A 104 15.19 1.91 -11.34
C GLN A 104 14.71 0.62 -12.01
N LEU A 105 14.98 -0.54 -11.40
CA LEU A 105 14.55 -1.83 -11.92
C LEU A 105 13.02 -1.95 -11.95
N GLU A 106 12.32 -1.48 -10.91
CA GLU A 106 10.85 -1.42 -10.88
C GLU A 106 10.29 -0.62 -12.06
N ASN A 107 10.89 0.54 -12.33
CA ASN A 107 10.48 1.40 -13.44
C ASN A 107 10.79 0.77 -14.82
N GLU A 108 11.86 -0.01 -14.93
CA GLU A 108 12.20 -0.73 -16.17
C GLU A 108 11.23 -1.88 -16.45
N VAL A 109 10.77 -2.56 -15.40
CA VAL A 109 9.81 -3.67 -15.45
C VAL A 109 8.38 -3.19 -15.70
N ALA A 110 7.99 -2.06 -15.12
CA ALA A 110 6.65 -1.47 -15.26
C ALA A 110 6.70 0.02 -15.67
N PRO A 111 7.21 0.36 -16.86
CA PRO A 111 7.30 1.76 -17.29
C PRO A 111 5.92 2.43 -17.43
N TRP A 112 4.87 1.65 -17.73
CA TRP A 112 3.50 2.13 -17.80
C TRP A 112 2.96 2.58 -16.43
N LEU A 113 3.43 1.99 -15.33
CA LEU A 113 3.02 2.39 -13.97
C LEU A 113 3.58 3.76 -13.60
N VAL A 114 4.79 4.07 -14.08
CA VAL A 114 5.40 5.41 -13.95
C VAL A 114 4.55 6.45 -14.67
N GLU A 115 4.11 6.16 -15.90
CA GLU A 115 3.24 7.05 -16.66
C GLU A 115 1.85 7.17 -16.02
N LEU A 116 1.27 6.08 -15.52
CA LEU A 116 0.02 6.11 -14.78
C LEU A 116 0.12 7.05 -13.56
N LYS A 117 1.19 6.91 -12.77
CA LYS A 117 1.45 7.78 -11.61
C LYS A 117 1.63 9.24 -11.99
N LYS A 118 2.35 9.55 -13.07
CA LYS A 118 2.54 10.93 -13.56
C LYS A 118 1.23 11.59 -13.99
N ASN A 119 0.31 10.79 -14.53
CA ASN A 119 -0.99 11.25 -15.01
C ASN A 119 -2.07 11.26 -13.91
N LEU A 120 -1.73 10.82 -12.70
CA LEU A 120 -2.58 10.92 -11.52
C LEU A 120 -2.50 12.32 -10.93
N ASN A 121 -3.64 12.82 -10.46
CA ASN A 121 -3.69 14.00 -9.63
C ASN A 121 -2.81 13.75 -8.37
N PRO A 122 -1.87 14.65 -8.02
CA PRO A 122 -0.94 14.43 -6.90
C PRO A 122 -1.61 14.05 -5.56
N GLU A 123 -2.77 14.61 -5.25
CA GLU A 123 -3.53 14.27 -4.04
C GLU A 123 -3.94 12.79 -4.02
N LEU A 124 -4.25 12.20 -5.18
CA LEU A 124 -4.56 10.78 -5.30
C LEU A 124 -3.33 9.91 -5.02
N VAL A 125 -2.13 10.37 -5.39
CA VAL A 125 -0.87 9.68 -5.07
C VAL A 125 -0.64 9.66 -3.55
N TRP A 126 -0.92 10.77 -2.87
CA TRP A 126 -0.90 10.84 -1.41
C TRP A 126 -1.91 9.90 -0.77
N ILE A 127 -3.14 9.86 -1.31
CA ILE A 127 -4.20 8.97 -0.83
C ILE A 127 -3.78 7.50 -0.94
N VAL A 128 -3.23 7.07 -2.08
CA VAL A 128 -2.72 5.68 -2.21
C VAL A 128 -1.59 5.42 -1.22
N LYS A 129 -0.68 6.39 -1.02
CA LYS A 129 0.41 6.20 -0.06
C LYS A 129 -0.06 6.08 1.38
N LEU A 130 -1.10 6.82 1.77
CA LEU A 130 -1.74 6.68 3.06
C LEU A 130 -2.48 5.33 3.17
N GLY A 131 -3.16 4.89 2.11
CA GLY A 131 -3.81 3.58 2.05
C GLY A 131 -2.83 2.41 2.23
N ASP A 132 -1.67 2.46 1.57
CA ASP A 132 -0.56 1.51 1.73
C ASP A 132 -0.09 1.41 3.20
N LEU A 133 0.11 2.55 3.85
CA LEU A 133 0.52 2.58 5.26
C LEU A 133 -0.58 2.08 6.21
N ILE A 134 -1.84 2.40 5.94
CA ILE A 134 -2.98 1.91 6.76
C ILE A 134 -3.08 0.39 6.67
N ASP A 135 -3.01 -0.18 5.46
CA ASP A 135 -3.02 -1.65 5.29
C ASP A 135 -1.84 -2.29 6.03
N ALA A 136 -0.63 -1.72 5.89
CA ALA A 136 0.55 -2.25 6.57
C ALA A 136 0.41 -2.23 8.10
N ILE A 137 -0.12 -1.14 8.69
CA ILE A 137 -0.37 -1.01 10.13
C ILE A 137 -1.45 -2.00 10.58
N LEU A 138 -2.54 -2.12 9.81
CA LEU A 138 -3.64 -3.03 10.11
C LEU A 138 -3.15 -4.48 10.15
N PHE A 139 -2.47 -4.91 9.09
CA PHE A 139 -1.97 -6.28 8.97
C PHE A 139 -1.02 -6.63 10.10
N ILE A 140 0.00 -5.80 10.37
CA ILE A 140 0.96 -6.11 11.43
C ILE A 140 0.34 -6.05 12.83
N SER A 141 -0.70 -5.24 13.04
CA SER A 141 -1.44 -5.18 14.30
C SER A 141 -2.22 -6.45 14.58
N GLN A 142 -2.72 -7.12 13.54
CA GLN A 142 -3.53 -8.34 13.66
C GLN A 142 -2.65 -9.60 13.67
N GLU A 143 -1.67 -9.65 12.77
CA GLU A 143 -0.93 -10.87 12.46
C GLU A 143 0.48 -10.91 13.07
N GLY A 144 1.03 -9.76 13.48
CA GLY A 144 2.40 -9.64 13.95
C GLY A 144 2.68 -10.36 15.28
N ILE A 145 3.80 -11.09 15.35
CA ILE A 145 4.17 -11.88 16.52
C ILE A 145 5.45 -11.35 17.19
N GLY A 146 5.32 -11.02 18.48
CA GLY A 146 6.44 -10.74 19.37
C GLY A 146 7.05 -9.35 19.21
N LYS A 147 8.16 -9.12 19.93
CA LYS A 147 8.77 -7.79 20.08
C LYS A 147 9.21 -7.14 18.77
N HIS A 148 9.64 -7.93 17.79
CA HIS A 148 10.07 -7.37 16.50
C HIS A 148 8.89 -6.76 15.72
N ALA A 149 7.75 -7.45 15.67
CA ALA A 149 6.53 -6.95 15.03
C ALA A 149 6.06 -5.63 15.68
N GLU A 150 6.11 -5.54 17.01
CA GLU A 150 5.76 -4.32 17.74
C GLU A 150 6.65 -3.12 17.38
N ILE A 151 7.96 -3.33 17.25
CA ILE A 151 8.90 -2.28 16.81
C ILE A 151 8.60 -1.85 15.37
N VAL A 152 8.30 -2.81 14.49
CA VAL A 152 7.96 -2.53 13.09
C VAL A 152 6.65 -1.73 13.02
N LYS A 153 5.63 -2.12 13.79
CA LYS A 153 4.37 -1.39 13.92
C LYS A 153 4.59 0.06 14.34
N GLN A 154 5.35 0.31 15.40
CA GLN A 154 5.66 1.67 15.86
C GLN A 154 6.37 2.50 14.78
N GLY A 155 7.27 1.87 14.01
CA GLY A 155 7.93 2.51 12.88
C GLY A 155 6.96 2.89 11.75
N LEU A 156 5.98 2.03 11.47
CA LEU A 156 4.93 2.29 10.47
C LEU A 156 3.98 3.38 10.94
N GLU A 157 3.53 3.35 12.20
CA GLU A 157 2.68 4.39 12.79
C GLU A 157 3.35 5.77 12.76
N LYS A 158 4.66 5.83 13.07
CA LYS A 158 5.43 7.05 12.92
C LYS A 158 5.50 7.51 11.46
N SER A 159 5.80 6.59 10.54
CA SER A 159 5.87 6.91 9.10
C SER A 159 4.52 7.41 8.57
N PHE A 160 3.41 6.87 9.08
CA PHE A 160 2.06 7.31 8.76
C PHE A 160 1.79 8.73 9.27
N GLU A 161 2.13 9.03 10.52
CA GLU A 161 2.01 10.38 11.07
C GLU A 161 2.84 11.40 10.27
N ASP A 162 4.10 11.06 9.98
CA ASP A 162 5.00 11.90 9.19
C ASP A 162 4.39 12.17 7.79
N LYS A 163 3.81 11.15 7.16
CA LYS A 163 3.18 11.27 5.84
C LYS A 163 1.90 12.11 5.85
N ILE A 164 1.10 12.06 6.92
CA ILE A 164 -0.04 12.98 7.08
C ILE A 164 0.45 14.42 7.16
N GLN A 165 1.51 14.69 7.95
CA GLN A 165 2.06 16.04 8.06
C GLN A 165 2.63 16.54 6.74
N GLU A 166 3.32 15.67 5.97
CA GLU A 166 3.78 16.00 4.62
C GLU A 166 2.60 16.30 3.68
N ALA A 167 1.53 15.51 3.71
CA ALA A 167 0.34 15.73 2.90
C ALA A 167 -0.35 17.07 3.25
N CYS A 168 -0.47 17.40 4.54
CA CYS A 168 -0.98 18.71 4.98
C CYS A 168 -0.13 19.88 4.48
N ARG A 169 1.21 19.73 4.42
CA ARG A 169 2.11 20.75 3.85
C ARG A 169 1.99 20.83 2.33
N PHE A 170 1.72 19.70 1.68
CA PHE A 170 1.54 19.62 0.24
C PHE A 170 0.24 20.28 -0.23
N SER A 171 -0.89 19.97 0.42
CA SER A 171 -2.20 20.53 0.10
C SER A 171 -2.96 20.79 1.39
N ASN A 172 -3.16 22.07 1.72
CA ASN A 172 -3.85 22.49 2.94
C ASN A 172 -5.37 22.65 2.76
N GLN A 173 -5.90 22.37 1.56
CA GLN A 173 -7.33 22.51 1.28
C GLN A 173 -8.16 21.32 1.80
N PHE A 174 -7.51 20.19 2.09
CA PHE A 174 -8.16 18.96 2.52
C PHE A 174 -7.77 18.59 3.95
N ASP A 175 -8.69 17.94 4.66
CA ASP A 175 -8.42 17.40 5.99
C ASP A 175 -7.83 15.99 5.90
N TRP A 176 -6.49 15.92 5.86
CA TRP A 176 -5.76 14.66 5.84
C TRP A 176 -5.84 13.88 7.15
N SER A 177 -6.31 14.49 8.25
CA SER A 177 -6.45 13.80 9.54
C SER A 177 -7.53 12.72 9.51
N ILE A 178 -8.44 12.78 8.53
CA ILE A 178 -9.43 11.74 8.22
C ILE A 178 -8.77 10.36 8.05
N ALA A 179 -7.53 10.31 7.55
CA ALA A 179 -6.79 9.06 7.44
C ALA A 179 -6.60 8.36 8.80
N LYS A 180 -6.39 9.13 9.88
CA LYS A 180 -6.29 8.58 11.25
C LYS A 180 -7.64 8.04 11.71
N THR A 181 -8.73 8.73 11.39
CA THR A 181 -10.09 8.29 11.70
C THR A 181 -10.38 6.93 11.04
N ILE A 182 -10.02 6.77 9.77
CA ILE A 182 -10.19 5.50 9.05
C ILE A 182 -9.32 4.40 9.66
N LEU A 183 -8.04 4.67 9.93
CA LEU A 183 -7.14 3.70 10.57
C LEU A 183 -7.68 3.24 11.93
N ASN A 184 -8.10 4.18 12.79
CA ASN A 184 -8.63 3.86 14.11
C ASN A 184 -9.90 3.00 14.03
N ARG A 185 -10.79 3.26 13.07
CA ARG A 185 -11.99 2.44 12.85
C ARG A 185 -11.65 1.02 12.41
N LEU A 186 -10.67 0.86 11.51
CA LEU A 186 -10.20 -0.46 11.07
C LEU A 186 -9.55 -1.24 12.22
N LEU A 187 -8.80 -0.57 13.08
CA LEU A 187 -8.16 -1.20 14.25
C LEU A 187 -9.15 -1.53 15.37
N GLN A 188 -10.23 -0.75 15.53
CA GLN A 188 -11.30 -1.05 16.48
C GLN A 188 -12.09 -2.31 16.11
N ASN A 189 -12.18 -2.60 14.80
CA ASN A 189 -12.77 -3.82 14.24
C ASN A 189 -14.14 -4.16 14.88
N GLU A 190 -15.11 -3.24 14.76
CA GLU A 190 -16.49 -3.50 15.18
C GLU A 190 -16.99 -4.78 14.50
N ASP A 191 -17.17 -5.82 15.30
CA ASP A 191 -17.46 -7.16 14.81
C ASP A 191 -18.98 -7.33 14.62
N HIS A 192 -19.47 -6.84 13.48
CA HIS A 192 -20.85 -7.01 13.08
C HIS A 192 -21.22 -8.48 12.82
N GLN A 193 -20.24 -9.37 12.62
CA GLN A 193 -20.50 -10.80 12.52
C GLN A 193 -20.93 -11.35 13.89
N ILE A 194 -20.27 -10.95 14.98
CA ILE A 194 -20.71 -11.28 16.35
C ILE A 194 -22.08 -10.69 16.65
N GLU A 195 -22.34 -9.44 16.24
CA GLU A 195 -23.67 -8.83 16.43
C GLU A 195 -24.77 -9.60 15.68
N MET A 196 -24.48 -10.03 14.44
CA MET A 196 -25.37 -10.85 13.65
C MET A 196 -25.57 -12.24 14.26
N GLU A 197 -24.52 -12.87 14.78
CA GLU A 197 -24.61 -14.16 15.46
C GLU A 197 -25.44 -14.08 16.74
N ARG A 198 -25.28 -13.02 17.54
CA ARG A 198 -26.15 -12.73 18.70
C ARG A 198 -27.60 -12.49 18.30
N TYR A 199 -27.82 -11.83 17.16
CA TYR A 199 -29.16 -11.63 16.63
C TYR A 199 -29.81 -12.96 16.18
N LEU A 200 -29.06 -13.82 15.49
CA LEU A 200 -29.53 -15.13 15.01
C LEU A 200 -29.65 -16.17 16.13
N ASN A 201 -28.82 -16.06 17.17
CA ASN A 201 -28.81 -16.94 18.32
C ASN A 201 -28.73 -16.11 19.61
N PRO A 202 -29.88 -15.73 20.20
CA PRO A 202 -29.95 -14.87 21.39
C PRO A 202 -29.30 -15.44 22.66
N PHE A 203 -28.78 -16.67 22.61
CA PHE A 203 -28.12 -17.36 23.71
C PHE A 203 -26.59 -17.43 23.56
N LEU A 204 -26.03 -16.85 22.49
CA LEU A 204 -24.61 -16.46 22.36
C LEU A 204 -24.40 -15.04 22.92
#